data_AF-A0A645GSJ7-F1
#
_entry.id   AF-A0A645GSJ7-F1
#
_cell.length_a   1.000
_cell.length_b   1.000
_cell.length_c   1.000
_cell.angle_alpha   90.00
_cell.angle_beta   90.00
_cell.angle_gamma   90.00
#
_symmetry.space_group_name_H-M   'P 1'
#
loop_
_entity.id
_entity.type
_entity.pdbx_description
1 polymer ?
#
loop_
_entity_poly.entity_id
_entity_poly.type
_entity_poly.pdbx_seq_one_letter_code
_entity_poly.pdbx_strand_id
1 'polypeptide(L)' 'MIDGIVDRIQPLCHGKKATVVATGGNAPVIVKYCHTPIIYDKNLVMEGLYSIYSKNK' A
#
# COMPACT_ATOMS: atom_id res chain seq x y z
N MET A 1 -14.49 -0.39 -3.42
CA MET A 1 -14.02 -1.69 -2.84
C MET A 1 -12.76 -1.53 -2.01
N ILE A 2 -11.70 -0.86 -2.50
CA ILE A 2 -10.46 -0.63 -1.72
C ILE A 2 -10.72 0.24 -0.49
N ASP A 3 -11.43 1.37 -0.64
CA ASP A 3 -11.80 2.23 0.51
C ASP A 3 -12.50 1.43 1.62
N GLY A 4 -13.53 0.67 1.28
CA GLY A 4 -14.22 -0.16 2.27
C GLY A 4 -13.38 -1.28 2.90
N ILE A 5 -12.25 -1.68 2.29
CA ILE A 5 -11.28 -2.56 2.95
C ILE A 5 -10.44 -1.76 3.95
N VAL A 6 -9.97 -0.58 3.55
CA VAL A 6 -9.24 0.32 4.45
C VAL A 6 -10.08 0.67 5.67
N ASP A 7 -11.35 1.01 5.50
CA ASP A 7 -12.27 1.35 6.59
C ASP A 7 -12.46 0.20 7.59
N ARG A 8 -12.37 -1.05 7.13
CA ARG A 8 -12.46 -2.23 7.99
C ARG A 8 -11.15 -2.56 8.70
N ILE A 9 -10.01 -2.31 8.07
CA ILE A 9 -8.69 -2.61 8.64
C ILE A 9 -8.23 -1.50 9.59
N GLN A 10 -8.54 -0.25 9.28
CA GLN A 10 -8.06 0.92 10.01
C GLN A 10 -8.37 0.89 11.53
N PRO A 11 -9.57 0.44 11.98
CA PRO A 11 -9.87 0.29 13.41
C PRO A 11 -9.04 -0.81 14.10
N LEU A 12 -8.58 -1.81 13.34
CA LEU A 12 -7.77 -2.92 13.88
C LEU A 12 -6.33 -2.50 14.21
N CYS A 13 -5.88 -1.34 13.70
CA CYS A 13 -4.51 -0.84 13.91
C CYS A 13 -4.27 -0.23 15.31
N HIS A 14 -4.97 -0.68 16.34
CA HIS A 14 -4.83 -0.26 17.75
C HIS A 14 -4.80 1.28 17.93
N GLY A 15 -5.72 1.99 17.25
CA GLY A 15 -5.83 3.45 17.34
C GLY A 15 -4.77 4.23 16.56
N LYS A 16 -3.84 3.57 15.86
CA LYS A 16 -2.88 4.24 14.96
C LYS A 16 -3.45 4.34 13.55
N LYS A 17 -3.34 5.52 12.93
CA LYS A 17 -3.67 5.69 11.51
C LYS A 17 -2.65 4.94 10.66
N ALA A 18 -3.11 4.01 9.84
CA ALA A 18 -2.24 3.21 8.99
C ALA A 18 -1.95 4.00 7.70
N THR A 19 -0.73 3.87 7.20
CA THR A 19 -0.39 4.41 5.89
C THR A 19 -0.79 3.39 4.84
N VAL A 20 -1.56 3.82 3.84
CA VAL A 20 -2.01 2.94 2.76
C VAL A 20 -1.12 3.15 1.54
N VAL A 21 -0.48 2.08 1.08
CA VAL A 21 0.38 2.08 -0.11
C VAL A 21 -0.19 1.08 -1.12
N ALA A 22 -0.26 1.48 -2.38
CA ALA A 22 -0.68 0.63 -3.49
C ALA A 22 0.43 0.50 -4.54
N THR A 23 0.55 -0.69 -5.11
CA THR A 23 1.48 -1.01 -6.21
C THR A 23 0.78 -1.82 -7.30
N GLY A 24 1.45 -2.07 -8.42
CA GLY A 24 0.92 -2.81 -9.58
C GLY A 24 0.45 -1.90 -10.73
N GLY A 25 0.30 -2.50 -11.92
CA GLY A 25 0.08 -1.75 -13.17
C GLY A 25 -1.23 -0.96 -13.23
N ASN A 26 -2.30 -1.47 -12.60
CA ASN A 26 -3.61 -0.81 -12.56
C ASN A 26 -3.78 0.16 -11.40
N ALA A 27 -2.86 0.15 -10.41
CA ALA A 27 -2.95 1.02 -9.24
C ALA A 27 -3.07 2.52 -9.58
N PRO A 28 -2.27 3.12 -10.50
CA PRO A 28 -2.38 4.56 -10.77
C PRO A 28 -3.71 4.97 -11.41
N VAL A 29 -4.46 4.02 -12.00
CA VAL A 29 -5.81 4.26 -12.51
C VAL A 29 -6.83 4.14 -11.38
N ILE A 30 -6.74 3.07 -10.58
CA ILE A 30 -7.74 2.76 -9.54
C ILE A 30 -7.68 3.73 -8.36
N VAL A 31 -6.49 4.15 -7.92
CA VAL A 31 -6.32 5.04 -6.74
C VAL A 31 -6.99 6.40 -6.92
N LYS A 32 -7.16 6.87 -8.16
CA LYS A 32 -7.86 8.13 -8.48
C LYS A 32 -9.34 8.10 -8.11
N TYR A 33 -9.93 6.91 -8.01
CA TYR A 33 -11.33 6.70 -7.64
C TYR A 33 -11.50 6.32 -6.17
N CYS A 34 -10.42 6.34 -5.38
CA CYS A 34 -10.46 6.09 -3.94
C CYS A 34 -10.55 7.41 -3.18
N HIS A 35 -11.35 7.44 -2.11
CA HIS A 35 -11.46 8.62 -1.22
C HIS A 35 -10.35 8.63 -0.18
N THR A 36 -9.83 7.46 0.17
CA THR A 36 -8.71 7.31 1.09
C THR A 36 -7.44 7.85 0.45
N PRO A 37 -6.60 8.62 1.16
CA PRO A 37 -5.27 8.97 0.67
C PRO A 37 -4.40 7.72 0.56
N ILE A 38 -4.03 7.36 -0.67
CA ILE A 38 -3.19 6.19 -0.98
C ILE A 38 -1.92 6.65 -1.68
N ILE A 39 -0.77 6.21 -1.18
CA ILE A 39 0.53 6.43 -1.83
C ILE A 39 0.69 5.38 -2.92
N TYR A 40 0.93 5.81 -4.16
CA TYR A 40 1.29 4.90 -5.24
C TYR A 40 2.80 4.74 -5.31
N ASP A 41 3.27 3.50 -5.22
CA ASP A 41 4.67 3.13 -5.39
C ASP A 41 4.80 2.00 -6.41
N LYS A 42 5.45 2.29 -7.54
CA LYS A 42 5.66 1.33 -8.63
C LYS A 42 6.79 0.32 -8.35
N ASN A 43 7.71 0.63 -7.44
CA ASN A 43 8.91 -0.15 -7.18
C ASN A 43 8.84 -0.97 -5.89
N LEU A 44 7.74 -0.87 -5.13
CA LEU A 44 7.56 -1.51 -3.82
C LEU A 44 8.07 -2.97 -3.76
N VAL A 45 7.73 -3.78 -4.77
CA VAL A 45 8.18 -5.19 -4.84
C VAL A 45 9.68 -5.30 -5.09
N MET A 46 10.22 -4.49 -6.00
CA MET A 46 11.65 -4.51 -6.35
C MET A 46 12.52 -4.04 -5.19
N GLU A 47 12.09 -3.00 -4.48
CA GLU A 47 12.76 -2.53 -3.26
C GLU A 47 12.72 -3.58 -2.15
N GLY A 48 11.61 -4.29 -2.00
CA GLY A 48 11.48 -5.42 -1.08
C GLY A 48 12.44 -6.56 -1.40
N LEU A 49 12.48 -7.00 -2.67
CA LEU A 49 13.40 -8.04 -3.13
C LEU A 49 14.87 -7.65 -2.98
N TYR A 50 15.21 -6.40 -3.35
CA TYR A 50 16.56 -5.87 -3.18
C TYR A 50 16.97 -5.81 -1.71
N SER A 51 16.05 -5.43 -0.82
CA SER A 51 16.27 -5.41 0.62
C SER A 51 16.52 -6.81 1.18
N ILE A 52 15.77 -7.81 0.71
CA ILE A 52 15.98 -9.22 1.09
C ILE A 52 17.35 -9.68 0.59
N TYR A 53 17.68 -9.46 -0.68
CA TYR A 53 18.99 -9.81 -1.24
C TYR A 53 20.15 -9.19 -0.45
N SER A 54 20.06 -7.88 -0.18
CA SER A 54 21.11 -7.14 0.55
C SER A 54 21.31 -7.63 1.98
N LYS A 55 20.26 -8.13 2.63
CA LYS A 55 20.32 -8.70 3.98
C LYS A 55 20.90 -10.12 4.03
N ASN A 56 20.88 -10.84 2.91
CA ASN A 56 21.34 -12.22 2.81
C ASN A 56 22.67 -12.35 2.05
N LYS A 57 23.38 -11.23 1.85
CA LYS A 57 24.73 -11.18 1.29
C LYS A 57 25.75 -11.30 2.43
#